data_AF-A0A842N345-F1
#
_entry.id   AF-A0A842N345-F1
#
_cell.length_a   1.000
_cell.length_b   1.000
_cell.length_c   1.000
_cell.angle_alpha   90.00
_cell.angle_beta   90.00
_cell.angle_gamma   90.00
#
_symmetry.space_group_name_H-M   'P 1'
#
loop_
_entity.id
_entity.type
_entity.pdbx_description
1 polymer ?
#
loop_
_entity_poly.entity_id
_entity_poly.type
_entity_poly.pdbx_seq_one_letter_code
_entity_poly.pdbx_strand_id
1 'polypeptide(L)'
;MIEEILKEKTSADHLMYVSLKYTKTCDVILNLLARWKSMMEMSYDALLQKAVENKKIPAMPATPKERILFIKKYFTKSKPIQESVPLYIFFKRIPELNKTRSGEFRKNVCL
;
A
#
# COMPACT_ATOMS: atom_id res chain seq x y z
N MET A 1 -2.00 -7.45 13.84
CA MET A 1 -1.73 -6.13 13.23
C MET A 1 -0.28 -5.91 12.79
N ILE A 2 0.72 -5.76 13.68
CA ILE A 2 2.11 -5.53 13.22
C ILE A 2 2.64 -6.72 12.41
N GLU A 3 2.38 -7.95 12.86
CA GLU A 3 2.79 -9.17 12.16
C GLU A 3 2.17 -9.27 10.75
N GLU A 4 0.90 -8.88 10.60
CA GLU A 4 0.20 -8.87 9.30
C GLU A 4 0.79 -7.83 8.35
N ILE A 5 1.14 -6.63 8.86
CA ILE A 5 1.85 -5.61 8.09
C ILE A 5 3.19 -6.16 7.59
N LEU A 6 3.95 -6.85 8.44
CA LEU A 6 5.24 -7.46 8.08
C LEU A 6 5.08 -8.59 7.04
N LYS A 7 4.01 -9.37 7.15
CA LYS A 7 3.68 -10.43 6.19
C LYS A 7 3.36 -9.86 4.80
N GLU A 8 2.53 -8.82 4.73
CA GLU A 8 2.22 -8.16 3.45
C GLU A 8 3.44 -7.47 2.86
N LYS A 9 4.28 -6.84 3.69
CA LYS A 9 5.57 -6.28 3.25
C LYS A 9 6.43 -7.36 2.59
N THR A 10 6.66 -8.47 3.27
CA THR A 10 7.49 -9.58 2.77
C THR A 10 6.94 -10.15 1.47
N SER A 11 5.61 -10.30 1.38
CA SER A 11 4.94 -10.81 0.18
C SER A 11 5.08 -9.85 -1.01
N ALA A 12 4.94 -8.55 -0.77
CA ALA A 12 5.13 -7.53 -1.79
C ALA A 12 6.60 -7.45 -2.23
N ASP A 13 7.56 -7.45 -1.30
CA ASP A 13 8.99 -7.46 -1.63
C ASP A 13 9.38 -8.67 -2.49
N HIS A 14 8.81 -9.84 -2.18
CA HIS A 14 9.00 -11.04 -2.99
C HIS A 14 8.45 -10.88 -4.41
N LEU A 15 7.24 -10.36 -4.58
CA LEU A 15 6.66 -10.11 -5.91
C LEU A 15 7.48 -9.10 -6.71
N MET A 16 7.98 -8.04 -6.07
CA MET A 16 8.86 -7.08 -6.70
C MET A 16 10.13 -7.77 -7.21
N TYR A 17 10.79 -8.55 -6.36
CA TYR A 17 12.00 -9.29 -6.75
C TYR A 17 11.76 -10.26 -7.91
N VAL A 18 10.68 -11.05 -7.85
CA VAL A 18 10.31 -12.00 -8.90
C VAL A 18 9.96 -11.28 -10.20
N SER A 19 9.36 -10.08 -10.12
CA SER A 19 9.00 -9.29 -11.30
C SER A 19 10.21 -8.80 -12.10
N LEU A 20 11.34 -8.57 -11.42
CA LEU A 20 12.59 -8.16 -12.04
C LEU A 20 13.34 -9.32 -12.69
N LYS A 21 13.21 -10.54 -12.14
CA LYS A 21 14.05 -11.69 -12.51
C LYS A 21 13.37 -12.72 -13.39
N TYR A 22 12.06 -12.93 -13.22
CA TYR A 22 11.38 -14.09 -13.80
C TYR A 22 10.08 -13.76 -14.52
N THR A 23 9.28 -12.83 -14.01
CA THR A 23 7.90 -12.63 -14.49
C THR A 23 7.52 -11.16 -14.48
N LYS A 24 7.72 -10.46 -15.59
CA LYS A 24 7.31 -9.06 -15.77
C LYS A 24 5.99 -9.01 -16.51
N THR A 25 4.88 -9.34 -15.84
CA THR A 25 3.53 -9.21 -16.41
C THR A 25 2.73 -8.15 -15.67
N CYS A 26 1.78 -7.53 -16.38
CA CYS A 26 0.87 -6.55 -15.80
C CYS A 26 0.18 -7.12 -14.56
N ASP A 27 -0.26 -8.38 -14.61
CA ASP A 27 -0.93 -9.04 -13.47
C ASP A 27 -0.05 -9.14 -12.21
N VAL A 28 1.25 -9.42 -12.35
CA VAL A 28 2.18 -9.48 -11.21
C VAL A 28 2.40 -8.10 -10.62
N ILE A 29 2.57 -7.09 -11.48
CA ILE A 29 2.74 -5.69 -11.07
C ILE A 29 1.47 -5.21 -10.36
N LEU A 30 0.27 -5.49 -10.88
CA LEU A 30 -0.99 -5.13 -10.25
C LEU A 30 -1.14 -5.80 -8.88
N ASN A 31 -0.77 -7.09 -8.76
CA ASN A 31 -0.81 -7.81 -7.48
C ASN A 31 0.17 -7.21 -6.46
N LEU A 32 1.39 -6.89 -6.88
CA LEU A 32 2.38 -6.19 -6.04
C LEU A 32 1.81 -4.87 -5.48
N LEU A 33 1.28 -4.02 -6.36
CA LEU A 33 0.75 -2.71 -5.98
C LEU A 33 -0.48 -2.84 -5.07
N ALA A 34 -1.35 -3.83 -5.31
CA ALA A 34 -2.48 -4.13 -4.44
C ALA A 34 -2.05 -4.54 -3.03
N ARG A 35 -0.98 -5.33 -2.90
CA ARG A 35 -0.43 -5.73 -1.60
C ARG A 35 0.22 -4.57 -0.85
N TRP A 36 1.00 -3.73 -1.53
CA TRP A 36 1.51 -2.50 -0.91
C TRP A 36 0.36 -1.58 -0.46
N LYS A 37 -0.70 -1.43 -1.26
CA LYS A 37 -1.90 -0.69 -0.86
C LYS A 37 -2.49 -1.23 0.45
N SER A 38 -2.68 -2.54 0.57
CA SER A 38 -3.22 -3.18 1.77
C SER A 38 -2.30 -3.04 2.98
N MET A 39 -0.98 -3.20 2.78
CA MET A 39 0.02 -2.96 3.83
C MET A 39 -0.06 -1.52 4.36
N MET A 40 -0.21 -0.53 3.48
CA MET A 40 -0.35 0.88 3.86
C MET A 40 -1.66 1.15 4.62
N GLU A 41 -2.78 0.54 4.21
CA GLU A 41 -4.06 0.64 4.93
C GLU A 41 -3.94 0.14 6.37
N MET A 42 -3.40 -1.07 6.55
CA MET A 42 -3.18 -1.63 7.88
C MET A 42 -2.21 -0.78 8.72
N SER A 43 -1.19 -0.20 8.08
CA SER A 43 -0.24 0.69 8.75
C SER A 43 -0.91 1.97 9.22
N TYR A 44 -1.79 2.57 8.42
CA TYR A 44 -2.54 3.76 8.82
C TYR A 44 -3.54 3.44 9.94
N ASP A 45 -4.23 2.31 9.86
CA ASP A 45 -5.14 1.89 10.93
C ASP A 45 -4.39 1.69 12.25
N ALA A 46 -3.21 1.05 12.21
CA ALA A 46 -2.36 0.89 13.38
C ALA A 46 -1.89 2.22 14.00
N LEU A 47 -1.49 3.17 13.15
CA LEU A 47 -1.06 4.50 13.59
C LEU A 47 -2.22 5.27 14.25
N LEU A 48 -3.40 5.25 13.63
CA LEU A 48 -4.58 5.94 14.12
C LEU A 48 -5.09 5.30 15.40
N GLN A 49 -5.15 3.97 15.49
CA GLN A 49 -5.53 3.26 16.71
C GLN A 49 -4.62 3.66 17.88
N LYS A 50 -3.29 3.61 17.67
CA LYS A 50 -2.33 4.04 18.69
C LYS A 50 -2.48 5.52 19.04
N ALA A 51 -2.90 6.37 18.10
CA ALA A 51 -3.16 7.78 18.39
C ALA A 51 -4.45 7.99 19.22
N VAL A 52 -5.49 7.18 19.01
CA VAL A 52 -6.71 7.17 19.85
C VAL A 52 -6.36 6.72 21.27
N GLU A 53 -5.64 5.60 21.40
CA GLU A 53 -5.20 5.05 22.70
C GLU A 53 -4.38 6.07 23.51
N ASN A 54 -3.51 6.81 22.82
CA ASN A 54 -2.72 7.88 23.41
C ASN A 54 -3.47 9.23 23.53
N LYS A 55 -4.78 9.25 23.26
CA LYS A 55 -5.65 10.45 23.31
C LYS A 55 -5.16 11.62 22.44
N LYS A 56 -4.37 11.35 21.40
CA LYS A 56 -3.89 12.36 20.42
C LYS A 56 -4.96 12.73 19.39
N ILE A 57 -5.88 11.81 19.11
CA ILE A 57 -7.05 12.03 18.25
C ILE A 57 -8.32 11.65 19.02
N PRO A 58 -9.46 12.32 18.75
CA PRO A 58 -10.67 12.15 19.56
C PRO A 58 -11.33 10.78 19.38
N ALA A 59 -11.31 10.24 18.16
CA ALA A 59 -11.93 8.96 17.82
C ALA A 59 -11.31 8.39 16.54
N MET A 60 -11.55 7.11 16.28
CA MET A 60 -11.15 6.45 15.04
C MET A 60 -11.99 7.00 13.87
N PRO A 61 -11.37 7.43 12.75
CA PRO A 61 -12.11 7.86 11.56
C PRO A 61 -12.89 6.69 10.94
N ALA A 62 -14.11 6.96 10.47
CA ALA A 62 -15.03 5.94 9.97
C ALA A 62 -14.76 5.62 8.49
N THR A 63 -14.35 6.61 7.70
CA THR A 63 -14.16 6.45 6.26
C THR A 63 -12.68 6.44 5.84
N PRO A 64 -12.30 5.78 4.74
CA PRO A 64 -10.94 5.85 4.20
C PRO A 64 -10.48 7.28 3.86
N LYS A 65 -11.42 8.17 3.47
CA LYS A 65 -11.10 9.58 3.21
C LYS A 65 -10.73 10.30 4.51
N GLU A 66 -11.52 10.10 5.56
CA GLU A 66 -11.23 10.64 6.89
C GLU A 66 -9.91 10.11 7.46
N ARG A 67 -9.60 8.81 7.27
CA ARG A 67 -8.31 8.23 7.65
C ARG A 67 -7.14 9.04 7.06
N ILE A 68 -7.19 9.34 5.76
CA ILE A 68 -6.16 10.15 5.10
C ILE A 68 -6.08 11.56 5.69
N LEU A 69 -7.23 12.22 5.94
CA LEU A 69 -7.27 13.55 6.53
C LEU A 69 -6.65 13.56 7.93
N PHE A 70 -6.93 12.54 8.74
CA PHE A 70 -6.37 12.40 10.08
C PHE A 70 -4.86 12.14 10.03
N ILE A 71 -4.40 11.26 9.13
CA ILE A 71 -2.97 11.02 8.92
C ILE A 71 -2.25 12.33 8.55
N LYS A 72 -2.80 13.10 7.61
CA LYS A 72 -2.23 14.42 7.22
C LYS A 72 -2.23 15.42 8.37
N LYS A 73 -3.32 15.49 9.14
CA LYS A 73 -3.50 16.49 10.22
C LYS A 73 -2.66 16.19 11.46
N TYR A 74 -2.61 14.94 11.90
CA TYR A 74 -2.04 14.57 13.20
C TYR A 74 -0.62 14.01 13.14
N PHE A 75 -0.14 13.59 11.96
CA PHE A 75 1.21 13.04 11.77
C PHE A 75 2.11 13.95 10.93
N THR A 76 1.90 15.27 10.96
CA THR A 76 2.63 16.27 10.14
C THR A 76 4.15 16.24 10.34
N LYS A 77 4.60 15.93 11.57
CA LYS A 77 6.03 15.89 11.91
C LYS A 77 6.76 14.67 11.33
N SER A 78 6.03 13.63 10.92
CA SER A 78 6.63 12.42 10.37
C SER A 78 6.67 12.49 8.85
N LYS A 79 7.79 12.95 8.31
CA LYS A 79 8.02 13.05 6.86
C LYS A 79 7.73 11.72 6.13
N PRO A 80 8.20 10.54 6.58
CA PRO A 80 7.89 9.27 5.90
C PRO A 80 6.40 8.97 5.83
N ILE A 81 5.64 9.29 6.89
CA ILE A 81 4.19 9.10 6.90
C ILE A 81 3.53 10.05 5.89
N GLN A 82 3.93 11.32 5.85
CA GLN A 82 3.36 12.28 4.91
C GLN A 82 3.65 11.92 3.44
N GLU A 83 4.88 11.47 3.15
CA GLU A 83 5.29 11.04 1.81
C GLU A 83 4.57 9.77 1.35
N SER A 84 4.16 8.90 2.27
CA SER A 84 3.39 7.70 1.94
C SER A 84 1.97 8.02 1.46
N VAL A 85 1.37 9.14 1.88
CA VAL A 85 -0.03 9.47 1.56
C VAL A 85 -0.30 9.61 0.05
N PRO A 86 0.46 10.39 -0.74
CA PRO A 86 0.23 10.46 -2.19
C PRO A 86 0.42 9.09 -2.87
N LEU A 87 1.36 8.27 -2.40
CA LEU A 87 1.59 6.92 -2.92
C LEU A 87 0.39 6.00 -2.65
N TYR A 88 -0.17 6.06 -1.44
CA TYR A 88 -1.38 5.32 -1.09
C TYR A 88 -2.56 5.73 -1.98
N ILE A 89 -2.77 7.03 -2.16
CA ILE A 89 -3.85 7.56 -3.02
C ILE A 89 -3.67 7.06 -4.46
N PHE A 90 -2.44 7.07 -4.97
CA PHE A 90 -2.13 6.54 -6.30
C PHE A 90 -2.51 5.05 -6.38
N PHE A 91 -2.00 4.21 -5.46
CA PHE A 91 -2.29 2.77 -5.47
C PHE A 91 -3.78 2.47 -5.36
N LYS A 92 -4.54 3.25 -4.60
CA LYS A 92 -5.99 3.10 -4.48
C LYS A 92 -6.73 3.33 -5.80
N ARG A 93 -6.22 4.18 -6.69
CA ARG A 93 -6.83 4.48 -7.99
C ARG A 93 -6.49 3.45 -9.06
N ILE A 94 -5.38 2.72 -8.93
CA ILE A 94 -4.91 1.76 -9.93
C ILE A 94 -5.99 0.74 -10.36
N PRO A 95 -6.78 0.14 -9.46
CA PRO A 95 -7.85 -0.79 -9.85
C PRO A 95 -8.90 -0.22 -10.80
N GLU A 96 -9.06 1.10 -10.86
CA GLU A 96 -10.06 1.78 -11.70
C GLU A 96 -9.51 2.24 -13.06
N LEU A 97 -8.19 2.35 -13.21
CA LEU A 97 -7.56 2.85 -14.44
C LEU A 97 -7.65 1.83 -15.58
N ASN A 98 -7.60 2.26 -16.85
CA ASN A 98 -7.45 1.32 -17.96
C ASN A 98 -6.06 0.68 -17.92
N LYS A 99 -5.98 -0.65 -18.11
CA LYS A 99 -4.71 -1.40 -18.11
C LYS A 99 -4.34 -1.80 -19.52
N THR A 100 -3.19 -1.32 -19.96
CA THR A 100 -2.55 -1.73 -21.21
C THR A 100 -1.39 -2.68 -20.89
N ARG A 101 -1.19 -3.68 -21.74
CA ARG A 101 -0.10 -4.67 -21.59
C ARG A 101 0.89 -4.48 -22.73
N SER A 102 2.17 -4.44 -22.44
CA SER A 102 3.23 -4.31 -23.44
C SER A 102 4.56 -4.82 -22.89
N GLY A 103 5.35 -5.54 -23.70
CA GLY A 103 6.67 -6.02 -23.29
C GLY A 103 6.63 -6.96 -22.08
N GLU A 104 5.57 -7.78 -21.99
CA GLU A 104 5.45 -8.76 -20.91
C GLU A 104 6.45 -9.91 -21.09
N PHE A 105 6.95 -10.43 -19.98
CA PHE A 105 7.94 -11.51 -19.98
C PHE A 105 7.62 -12.53 -18.90
N ARG A 106 7.79 -13.82 -19.23
CA ARG A 106 7.75 -14.93 -18.29
C ARG A 106 8.86 -15.92 -18.63
N LYS A 107 9.80 -16.12 -17.72
CA LYS A 107 10.88 -17.09 -17.88
C LYS A 107 10.28 -18.50 -17.94
N ASN A 108 10.69 -19.29 -18.93
CA ASN A 108 10.25 -20.66 -19.18
C ASN A 108 8.75 -20.82 -19.51
N VAL A 109 8.09 -19.74 -19.96
CA VAL A 109 6.75 -19.82 -20.54
C VAL A 109 6.88 -19.30 -21.96
N CYS A 110 6.67 -20.17 -22.96
CA CYS A 110 6.47 -19.71 -24.33
C CYS A 110 5.13 -18.98 -24.36
N LEU A 111 5.17 -17.67 -24.62
CA LEU A 111 3.98 -16.84 -24.84
C LEU A 111 3.50 -16.98 -26.28
#